data_AF-A0A3C0GQB7-F1
#
_entry.id   AF-A0A3C0GQB7-F1
#
_cell.length_a   1.000
_cell.length_b   1.000
_cell.length_c   1.000
_cell.angle_alpha   90.00
_cell.angle_beta   90.00
_cell.angle_gamma   90.00
#
_symmetry.space_group_name_H-M   'P 1'
#
loop_
_entity.id
_entity.type
_entity.pdbx_description
1 polymer ?
#
loop_
_entity_poly.entity_id
_entity_poly.type
_entity_poly.pdbx_seq_one_letter_code
_entity_poly.pdbx_strand_id
1 'polypeptide(L)'
;MIGSLLERLLGTPLPPLQEGRPGTALLRALGSGDYGLLRTAAATIALTREAALLDDLALQLPYVEAARARYTTDPKWIREHYELDFVLRKLRHWRDHDGCLCQLYPHWMHYEPGREIASGHVRPLATGVAEDGWGDTQDATCTVCGRGWRCTDREYHAPWREWSPLPQR
;
A
#
# COMPACT_ATOMS: atom_id res chain seq x y z
N MET A 1 16.68 -24.50 -26.68
CA MET A 1 16.19 -24.20 -25.32
C MET A 1 17.21 -23.37 -24.55
N ILE A 2 17.42 -22.11 -24.95
CA ILE A 2 18.45 -21.21 -24.37
C ILE A 2 17.79 -20.02 -23.63
N GLY A 3 16.52 -19.69 -23.93
CA GLY A 3 15.80 -18.58 -23.28
C GLY A 3 15.59 -18.76 -21.77
N SER A 4 15.39 -19.99 -21.31
CA SER A 4 15.05 -20.29 -19.91
C SER A 4 16.20 -20.02 -18.91
N LEU A 5 17.47 -20.02 -19.33
CA LEU A 5 18.59 -19.74 -18.43
C LEU A 5 18.90 -18.24 -18.31
N LEU A 6 18.70 -17.47 -19.39
CA LEU A 6 18.89 -16.01 -19.40
C LEU A 6 17.79 -15.29 -18.63
N GLU A 7 16.53 -15.75 -18.72
CA GLU A 7 15.42 -15.23 -17.92
C GLU A 7 15.63 -15.46 -16.42
N ARG A 8 16.28 -16.57 -16.05
CA ARG A 8 16.62 -16.90 -14.65
C ARG A 8 17.79 -16.07 -14.09
N LEU A 9 18.61 -15.48 -14.95
CA LEU A 9 19.78 -14.67 -14.56
C LEU A 9 19.52 -13.15 -14.63
N LEU A 10 18.63 -12.70 -15.53
CA LEU A 10 18.35 -11.26 -15.74
C LEU A 10 17.01 -10.80 -15.14
N GLY A 11 16.17 -11.74 -14.72
CA GLY A 11 14.76 -11.51 -14.39
C GLY A 11 13.94 -11.28 -15.66
N THR A 12 12.63 -11.56 -15.60
CA THR A 12 11.72 -11.24 -16.69
C THR A 12 11.77 -9.72 -16.96
N PRO A 13 11.96 -9.28 -18.22
CA PRO A 13 11.94 -7.86 -18.54
C PRO A 13 10.60 -7.26 -18.15
N LEU A 14 10.63 -6.03 -17.61
CA LEU A 14 9.41 -5.33 -17.26
C LEU A 14 8.61 -5.02 -18.54
N PRO A 15 7.28 -5.16 -18.52
CA PRO A 15 6.43 -4.68 -19.60
C PRO A 15 6.70 -3.20 -19.92
N PRO A 16 6.45 -2.74 -21.15
CA PRO A 16 6.55 -1.32 -21.46
C PRO A 16 5.52 -0.52 -20.65
N LEU A 17 5.93 0.62 -20.12
CA LEU A 17 5.01 1.59 -19.52
C LEU A 17 4.31 2.39 -20.61
N GLN A 18 3.06 2.75 -20.34
CA GLN A 18 2.36 3.76 -21.11
C GLN A 18 2.87 5.14 -20.66
N GLU A 19 3.65 5.78 -21.53
CA GLU A 19 4.27 7.08 -21.27
C GLU A 19 3.25 8.23 -21.29
N GLY A 20 3.61 9.36 -20.67
CA GLY A 20 2.80 10.59 -20.65
C GLY A 20 1.59 10.54 -19.71
N ARG A 21 1.49 9.51 -18.87
CA ARG A 21 0.41 9.33 -17.90
C ARG A 21 0.83 9.76 -16.49
N PRO A 22 -0.11 10.21 -15.64
CA PRO A 22 0.21 10.71 -14.30
C PRO A 22 0.95 9.69 -13.41
N GLY A 23 0.61 8.40 -13.52
CA GLY A 23 1.19 7.32 -12.72
C GLY A 23 2.51 6.76 -13.24
N THR A 24 2.94 7.12 -14.46
CA THR A 24 4.12 6.53 -15.12
C THR A 24 5.39 6.68 -14.28
N ALA A 25 5.60 7.85 -13.66
CA ALA A 25 6.78 8.09 -12.83
C ALA A 25 6.82 7.20 -11.58
N LEU A 26 5.66 6.99 -10.94
CA LEU A 26 5.53 6.10 -9.79
C LEU A 26 5.81 4.65 -10.19
N LEU A 27 5.24 4.18 -11.30
CA LEU A 27 5.48 2.82 -11.79
C LEU A 27 6.96 2.62 -12.15
N ARG A 28 7.59 3.58 -12.84
CA ARG A 28 9.02 3.52 -13.15
C ARG A 28 9.86 3.39 -11.89
N ALA A 29 9.53 4.16 -10.84
CA ALA A 29 10.22 4.09 -9.55
C ALA A 29 10.07 2.71 -8.89
N LEU A 30 8.88 2.07 -8.93
CA LEU A 30 8.70 0.71 -8.41
C LEU A 30 9.60 -0.32 -9.11
N GLY A 31 9.85 -0.17 -10.40
CA GLY A 31 10.69 -1.09 -11.19
C GLY A 31 12.18 -0.71 -11.28
N SER A 32 12.60 0.38 -10.63
CA SER A 32 13.90 1.01 -10.86
C SER A 32 15.11 0.25 -10.32
N GLY A 33 14.92 -0.64 -9.33
CA GLY A 33 16.02 -1.20 -8.54
C GLY A 33 16.65 -0.23 -7.53
N ASP A 34 16.09 0.97 -7.37
CA ASP A 34 16.44 1.91 -6.31
C ASP A 34 15.44 1.80 -5.15
N TYR A 35 15.95 1.49 -3.97
CA TYR A 35 15.17 1.28 -2.76
C TYR A 35 14.41 2.53 -2.30
N GLY A 36 15.07 3.69 -2.32
CA GLY A 36 14.50 4.94 -1.84
C GLY A 36 13.37 5.41 -2.76
N LEU A 37 13.57 5.29 -4.07
CA LEU A 37 12.54 5.61 -5.06
C LEU A 37 11.34 4.66 -4.96
N LEU A 38 11.59 3.35 -4.83
CA LEU A 38 10.54 2.36 -4.67
C LEU A 38 9.67 2.66 -3.46
N ARG A 39 10.26 2.86 -2.29
CA ARG A 39 9.50 3.15 -1.05
C ARG A 39 8.72 4.43 -1.12
N THR A 40 9.31 5.48 -1.69
CA THR A 40 8.61 6.76 -1.87
C THR A 40 7.41 6.60 -2.80
N ALA A 41 7.57 5.88 -3.90
CA ALA A 41 6.48 5.61 -4.83
C ALA A 41 5.39 4.72 -4.21
N ALA A 42 5.76 3.65 -3.52
CA ALA A 42 4.82 2.76 -2.85
C ALA A 42 4.02 3.49 -1.77
N ALA A 43 4.67 4.31 -0.93
CA ALA A 43 3.99 5.15 0.05
C ALA A 43 3.05 6.17 -0.61
N THR A 44 3.46 6.79 -1.72
CA THR A 44 2.60 7.72 -2.48
C THR A 44 1.35 7.02 -3.02
N ILE A 45 1.52 5.84 -3.63
CA ILE A 45 0.41 5.03 -4.12
C ILE A 45 -0.46 4.56 -2.94
N ALA A 46 0.13 4.19 -1.81
CA ALA A 46 -0.60 3.75 -0.64
C ALA A 46 -1.50 4.85 -0.05
N LEU A 47 -1.03 6.08 -0.03
CA LEU A 47 -1.71 7.21 0.60
C LEU A 47 -2.71 7.94 -0.32
N THR A 48 -2.51 7.94 -1.65
CA THR A 48 -3.42 8.66 -2.55
C THR A 48 -4.84 8.09 -2.54
N ARG A 49 -5.85 8.95 -2.65
CA ARG A 49 -7.25 8.57 -2.92
C ARG A 49 -7.78 9.17 -4.22
N GLU A 50 -6.89 9.71 -5.04
CA GLU A 50 -7.24 10.37 -6.29
C GLU A 50 -7.66 9.32 -7.32
N ALA A 51 -8.96 9.30 -7.65
CA ALA A 51 -9.55 8.31 -8.53
C ALA A 51 -8.82 8.22 -9.88
N ALA A 52 -8.57 9.37 -10.52
CA ALA A 52 -7.89 9.42 -11.82
C ALA A 52 -6.47 8.83 -11.79
N LEU A 53 -5.73 9.01 -10.70
CA LEU A 53 -4.40 8.42 -10.54
C LEU A 53 -4.51 6.91 -10.29
N LEU A 54 -5.46 6.47 -9.47
CA LEU A 54 -5.68 5.05 -9.21
C LEU A 54 -6.16 4.30 -10.46
N ASP A 55 -7.03 4.91 -11.27
CA ASP A 55 -7.46 4.37 -12.57
C ASP A 55 -6.26 4.20 -13.51
N ASP A 56 -5.41 5.22 -13.61
CA ASP A 56 -4.22 5.15 -14.44
C ASP A 56 -3.23 4.07 -14.01
N LEU A 57 -2.98 3.95 -12.70
CA LEU A 57 -2.10 2.93 -12.14
C LEU A 57 -2.69 1.52 -12.29
N ALA A 58 -4.00 1.35 -12.08
CA ALA A 58 -4.69 0.06 -12.20
C ALA A 58 -4.66 -0.50 -13.62
N LEU A 59 -4.66 0.37 -14.65
CA LEU A 59 -4.49 -0.05 -16.05
C LEU A 59 -3.14 -0.70 -16.33
N GLN A 60 -2.14 -0.43 -15.51
CA GLN A 60 -0.78 -0.95 -15.68
C GLN A 60 -0.40 -1.96 -14.59
N LEU A 61 -1.40 -2.64 -13.99
CA LEU A 61 -1.20 -3.70 -13.01
C LEU A 61 -0.16 -4.76 -13.43
N PRO A 62 -0.11 -5.24 -14.70
CA PRO A 62 0.88 -6.21 -15.14
C PRO A 62 2.33 -5.74 -14.97
N TYR A 63 2.57 -4.42 -15.06
CA TYR A 63 3.90 -3.87 -14.80
C TYR A 63 4.27 -4.02 -13.33
N VAL A 64 3.35 -3.71 -12.42
CA VAL A 64 3.57 -3.82 -10.97
C VAL A 64 3.79 -5.28 -10.57
N GLU A 65 3.07 -6.21 -11.18
CA GLU A 65 3.25 -7.65 -10.97
C GLU A 65 4.63 -8.12 -11.42
N ALA A 66 5.09 -7.69 -12.60
CA ALA A 66 6.43 -7.97 -13.09
C ALA A 66 7.52 -7.34 -12.20
N ALA A 67 7.32 -6.11 -11.73
CA ALA A 67 8.21 -5.46 -10.78
C ALA A 67 8.30 -6.24 -9.47
N ARG A 68 7.17 -6.68 -8.91
CA ARG A 68 7.12 -7.53 -7.72
C ARG A 68 7.84 -8.86 -7.91
N ALA A 69 7.67 -9.51 -9.06
CA ALA A 69 8.33 -10.77 -9.39
C ALA A 69 9.85 -10.60 -9.47
N ARG A 70 10.34 -9.50 -10.07
CA ARG A 70 11.77 -9.19 -10.22
C ARG A 70 12.52 -9.18 -8.88
N TYR A 71 11.89 -8.73 -7.81
CA TYR A 71 12.51 -8.65 -6.48
C TYR A 71 12.37 -9.95 -5.66
N THR A 72 11.75 -11.00 -6.21
CA THR A 72 11.53 -12.25 -5.46
C THR A 72 12.80 -13.09 -5.34
N THR A 73 13.76 -12.91 -6.24
CA THR A 73 14.96 -13.77 -6.33
C THR A 73 16.16 -13.24 -5.55
N ASP A 74 16.14 -11.99 -5.09
CA ASP A 74 17.25 -11.37 -4.37
C ASP A 74 16.83 -11.13 -2.90
N PRO A 75 17.44 -11.85 -1.93
CA PRO A 75 17.16 -11.70 -0.49
C PRO A 75 17.31 -10.28 0.04
N LYS A 76 18.08 -9.42 -0.64
CA LYS A 76 18.22 -8.00 -0.30
C LYS A 76 16.88 -7.26 -0.34
N TRP A 77 15.92 -7.77 -1.12
CA TRP A 77 14.62 -7.12 -1.37
C TRP A 77 13.45 -7.71 -0.57
N ILE A 78 13.73 -8.59 0.41
CA ILE A 78 12.68 -9.27 1.18
C ILE A 78 11.81 -8.31 2.00
N ARG A 79 12.35 -7.16 2.43
CA ARG A 79 11.60 -6.16 3.22
C ARG A 79 10.61 -5.38 2.34
N GLU A 80 10.89 -5.28 1.06
CA GLU A 80 10.23 -4.46 0.06
C GLU A 80 9.07 -5.21 -0.59
N HIS A 81 9.02 -6.52 -0.39
CA HIS A 81 7.85 -7.35 -0.71
C HIS A 81 6.62 -6.77 -0.03
N TYR A 82 6.74 -6.31 1.21
CA TYR A 82 5.67 -5.63 1.94
C TYR A 82 5.07 -4.45 1.18
N GLU A 83 5.92 -3.55 0.66
CA GLU A 83 5.53 -2.34 -0.05
C GLU A 83 4.81 -2.67 -1.36
N LEU A 84 5.39 -3.55 -2.16
CA LEU A 84 4.83 -3.94 -3.46
C LEU A 84 3.58 -4.82 -3.31
N ASP A 85 3.54 -5.70 -2.31
CA ASP A 85 2.37 -6.53 -2.02
C ASP A 85 1.17 -5.65 -1.63
N PHE A 86 1.39 -4.58 -0.86
CA PHE A 86 0.34 -3.62 -0.57
C PHE A 86 -0.09 -2.82 -1.80
N VAL A 87 0.85 -2.33 -2.62
CA VAL A 87 0.51 -1.63 -3.88
C VAL A 87 -0.35 -2.52 -4.77
N LEU A 88 0.04 -3.79 -4.97
CA LEU A 88 -0.75 -4.75 -5.73
C LEU A 88 -2.14 -4.97 -5.14
N ARG A 89 -2.22 -5.17 -3.82
CA ARG A 89 -3.50 -5.32 -3.11
C ARG A 89 -4.40 -4.10 -3.35
N LYS A 90 -3.87 -2.90 -3.19
CA LYS A 90 -4.64 -1.65 -3.35
C LYS A 90 -5.13 -1.45 -4.78
N LEU A 91 -4.26 -1.64 -5.77
CA LEU A 91 -4.65 -1.44 -7.17
C LEU A 91 -5.66 -2.49 -7.65
N ARG A 92 -5.56 -3.74 -7.17
CA ARG A 92 -6.59 -4.76 -7.41
C ARG A 92 -7.92 -4.40 -6.73
N HIS A 93 -7.87 -4.01 -5.45
CA HIS A 93 -9.02 -3.52 -4.70
C HIS A 93 -9.75 -2.38 -5.43
N TRP A 94 -8.98 -1.44 -5.98
CA TRP A 94 -9.52 -0.33 -6.76
C TRP A 94 -10.14 -0.79 -8.08
N ARG A 95 -9.39 -1.56 -8.89
CA ARG A 95 -9.82 -2.08 -10.19
C ARG A 95 -11.11 -2.90 -10.09
N ASP A 96 -11.19 -3.73 -9.05
CA ASP A 96 -12.30 -4.67 -8.85
C ASP A 96 -13.48 -4.01 -8.12
N HIS A 97 -13.38 -2.72 -7.78
CA HIS A 97 -14.37 -1.97 -7.01
C HIS A 97 -14.78 -2.70 -5.71
N ASP A 98 -13.81 -3.24 -4.99
CA ASP A 98 -14.01 -4.11 -3.80
C ASP A 98 -14.39 -3.33 -2.53
N GLY A 99 -15.26 -2.35 -2.68
CA GLY A 99 -15.73 -1.47 -1.62
C GLY A 99 -14.74 -0.36 -1.24
N CYS A 100 -14.95 0.24 -0.07
CA CYS A 100 -14.21 1.43 0.34
C CYS A 100 -12.71 1.17 0.61
N LEU A 101 -11.84 2.08 0.17
CA LEU A 101 -10.39 2.04 0.43
C LEU A 101 -10.02 1.96 1.92
N CYS A 102 -10.89 2.37 2.85
CA CYS A 102 -10.59 2.21 4.28
C CYS A 102 -10.45 0.74 4.70
N GLN A 103 -10.99 -0.21 3.93
CA GLN A 103 -10.81 -1.65 4.18
C GLN A 103 -9.36 -2.09 4.05
N LEU A 104 -8.50 -1.26 3.44
CA LEU A 104 -7.08 -1.50 3.32
C LEU A 104 -6.26 -1.07 4.54
N TYR A 105 -6.86 -0.41 5.53
CA TYR A 105 -6.14 0.04 6.73
C TYR A 105 -5.37 -1.07 7.46
N PRO A 106 -5.93 -2.28 7.70
CA PRO A 106 -5.21 -3.37 8.35
C PRO A 106 -4.03 -3.92 7.54
N HIS A 107 -3.92 -3.53 6.27
CA HIS A 107 -2.95 -4.08 5.34
C HIS A 107 -1.75 -3.16 5.09
N TRP A 108 -1.76 -1.95 5.68
CA TRP A 108 -0.67 -1.00 5.60
C TRP A 108 -0.38 -0.33 6.94
N MET A 109 0.79 -0.64 7.49
CA MET A 109 1.19 -0.32 8.85
C MET A 109 1.60 1.15 9.02
N HIS A 110 1.70 1.89 7.91
CA HIS A 110 2.07 3.30 7.88
C HIS A 110 0.86 4.23 7.75
N TYR A 111 -0.38 3.73 7.78
CA TYR A 111 -1.55 4.61 7.90
C TYR A 111 -1.57 5.24 9.29
N GLU A 112 -1.12 6.48 9.37
CA GLU A 112 -1.16 7.26 10.62
C GLU A 112 -2.56 7.87 10.81
N PRO A 113 -3.23 7.61 11.95
CA PRO A 113 -4.60 8.08 12.16
C PRO A 113 -4.70 9.60 12.12
N GLY A 114 -3.70 10.32 12.65
CA GLY A 114 -3.64 11.78 12.59
C GLY A 114 -3.61 12.32 11.15
N ARG A 115 -2.91 11.64 10.24
CA ARG A 115 -2.87 12.03 8.81
C ARG A 115 -4.19 11.73 8.12
N GLU A 116 -4.80 10.58 8.40
CA GLU A 116 -6.10 10.22 7.85
C GLU A 116 -7.21 11.18 8.34
N ILE A 117 -7.13 11.65 9.59
CA ILE A 117 -8.00 12.70 10.14
C ILE A 117 -7.75 14.04 9.44
N ALA A 118 -6.49 14.48 9.35
CA ALA A 118 -6.14 15.75 8.73
C ALA A 118 -6.54 15.82 7.24
N SER A 119 -6.50 14.67 6.56
CA SER A 119 -6.93 14.53 5.16
C SER A 119 -8.44 14.36 5.00
N GLY A 120 -9.21 14.31 6.10
CA GLY A 120 -10.66 14.14 6.09
C GLY A 120 -11.14 12.74 5.70
N HIS A 121 -10.27 11.74 5.67
CA HIS A 121 -10.60 10.35 5.32
C HIS A 121 -11.36 9.64 6.45
N VAL A 122 -11.10 10.05 7.70
CA VAL A 122 -11.81 9.58 8.88
C VAL A 122 -12.15 10.74 9.81
N ARG A 123 -13.21 10.57 10.59
CA ARG A 123 -13.59 11.47 11.69
C ARG A 123 -13.16 10.83 13.01
N PRO A 124 -12.45 11.53 13.91
CA PRO A 124 -12.08 10.98 15.21
C PRO A 124 -13.33 10.69 16.04
N LEU A 125 -13.30 9.61 16.81
CA LEU A 125 -14.37 9.21 17.73
C LEU A 125 -13.92 9.28 19.19
N ALA A 126 -12.81 8.62 19.52
CA ALA A 126 -12.31 8.53 20.88
C ALA A 126 -10.81 8.22 20.88
N THR A 127 -10.15 8.52 21.99
CA THR A 127 -8.79 8.08 22.29
C THR A 127 -8.79 7.23 23.55
N GLY A 128 -7.78 6.38 23.72
CA GLY A 128 -7.64 5.53 24.88
C GLY A 128 -6.31 4.79 24.91
N VAL A 129 -6.24 3.70 25.67
CA VAL A 129 -5.09 2.79 25.75
C VAL A 129 -5.54 1.39 25.30
N ALA A 130 -4.64 0.64 24.67
CA ALA A 130 -4.89 -0.73 24.23
C ALA A 130 -5.30 -1.65 25.40
N GLU A 131 -6.08 -2.70 25.12
CA GLU A 131 -6.58 -3.63 26.14
C GLU A 131 -5.46 -4.43 26.83
N ASP A 132 -4.37 -4.71 26.11
CA ASP A 132 -3.15 -5.31 26.65
C ASP A 132 -2.28 -4.31 27.44
N GLY A 133 -2.74 -3.07 27.57
CA GLY A 133 -2.05 -1.99 28.28
C GLY A 133 -0.90 -1.37 27.50
N TRP A 134 -0.69 -1.74 26.24
CA TRP A 134 0.47 -1.29 25.47
C TRP A 134 0.10 -0.53 24.20
N GLY A 135 0.35 0.77 24.23
CA GLY A 135 0.10 1.68 23.12
C GLY A 135 -1.22 2.44 23.25
N ASP A 136 -1.22 3.64 22.68
CA ASP A 136 -2.40 4.49 22.61
C ASP A 136 -3.33 4.01 21.49
N THR A 137 -4.63 4.25 21.67
CA THR A 137 -5.65 3.96 20.66
C THR A 137 -6.32 5.23 20.17
N GLN A 138 -6.66 5.25 18.89
CA GLN A 138 -7.48 6.27 18.23
C GLN A 138 -8.60 5.56 17.48
N ASP A 139 -9.81 5.68 17.99
CA ASP A 139 -11.02 5.25 17.31
C ASP A 139 -11.45 6.34 16.32
N ALA A 140 -11.88 5.93 15.13
CA ALA A 140 -12.30 6.82 14.06
C ALA A 140 -13.37 6.18 13.17
N THR A 141 -14.13 6.99 12.44
CA THR A 141 -15.13 6.54 11.46
C THR A 141 -14.73 6.98 10.06
N CYS A 142 -14.74 6.06 9.10
CA CYS A 142 -14.53 6.41 7.69
C CYS A 142 -15.61 7.39 7.20
N THR A 143 -15.19 8.50 6.60
CA THR A 143 -16.10 9.53 6.09
C THR A 143 -16.83 9.13 4.81
N VAL A 144 -16.37 8.06 4.13
CA VAL A 144 -16.96 7.56 2.88
C VAL A 144 -18.01 6.48 3.14
N CYS A 145 -17.68 5.43 3.90
CA CYS A 145 -18.57 4.28 4.10
C CYS A 145 -19.13 4.15 5.53
N GLY A 146 -18.76 5.04 6.44
CA GLY A 146 -19.25 5.02 7.83
C GLY A 146 -18.68 3.89 8.70
N ARG A 147 -17.77 3.06 8.20
CA ARG A 147 -17.15 1.98 9.00
C ARG A 147 -16.30 2.57 10.13
N GLY A 148 -16.50 2.06 11.35
CA GLY A 148 -15.67 2.36 12.51
C GLY A 148 -14.38 1.55 12.52
N TRP A 149 -13.30 2.19 12.98
CA TRP A 149 -11.97 1.63 13.08
C TRP A 149 -11.30 2.03 14.38
N ARG A 150 -10.52 1.12 14.95
CA ARG A 150 -9.55 1.38 16.02
C ARG A 150 -8.16 1.29 15.42
N CYS A 151 -7.39 2.36 15.59
CA CYS A 151 -5.95 2.34 15.35
C CYS A 151 -5.23 2.24 16.69
N THR A 152 -4.32 1.28 16.84
CA THR A 152 -3.45 1.14 18.01
C THR A 152 -2.01 1.41 17.63
N ASP A 153 -1.32 2.16 18.47
CA ASP A 153 0.10 2.47 18.31
C ASP A 153 0.90 1.28 18.80
N ARG A 154 1.69 0.69 17.91
CA ARG A 154 2.50 -0.48 18.19
C ARG A 154 3.95 -0.21 17.82
N GLU A 155 4.84 -1.02 18.39
CA GLU A 155 6.26 -0.98 18.10
C GLU A 155 6.83 -2.41 18.11
N TYR A 156 7.89 -2.64 17.35
CA TYR A 156 8.68 -3.87 17.46
C TYR A 156 10.11 -3.60 17.01
N HIS A 157 10.28 -3.33 15.71
CA HIS A 157 11.53 -2.83 15.13
C HIS A 157 11.45 -1.35 14.73
N ALA A 158 10.23 -0.84 14.54
CA ALA A 158 9.90 0.55 14.30
C ALA A 158 8.43 0.77 14.72
N PRO A 159 7.99 2.02 14.96
CA PRO A 159 6.60 2.34 15.20
C PRO A 159 5.72 1.95 14.01
N TRP A 160 4.56 1.36 14.29
CA TRP A 160 3.59 0.96 13.29
C TRP A 160 2.16 1.07 13.82
N ARG A 161 1.19 1.06 12.92
CA ARG A 161 -0.23 1.28 13.23
C ARG A 161 -1.05 0.03 12.97
N GLU A 162 -1.62 -0.50 14.04
CA GLU A 162 -2.53 -1.64 13.97
C GLU A 162 -3.96 -1.14 13.82
N TRP A 163 -4.53 -1.33 12.63
CA TRP A 163 -5.93 -0.98 12.36
C TRP A 163 -6.82 -2.21 12.48
N SER A 164 -7.87 -2.13 13.29
CA SER A 164 -8.89 -3.16 13.46
C SER A 164 -10.29 -2.57 13.35
N PRO A 165 -11.27 -3.31 12.77
CA PRO A 165 -12.63 -2.81 12.67
C PRO A 165 -13.25 -2.70 14.08
N LEU A 166 -13.98 -1.61 14.33
CA LEU A 166 -14.81 -1.54 15.52
C LEU A 166 -16.03 -2.46 15.36
N PRO A 167 -16.54 -3.06 16.45
CA PRO A 167 -17.80 -3.80 16.43
C PRO A 167 -18.90 -2.92 15.85
N GLN A 168 -19.66 -3.46 14.89
CA GLN A 168 -20.88 -2.80 14.44
C GLN A 168 -21.87 -2.80 15.61
N ARG A 169 -22.35 -1.62 15.99
CA ARG A 169 -23.44 -1.49 16.97
C ARG A 169 -24.77 -1.78 16.32
#